data_AF-A0A3X9UGV0-F1
#
_entry.id   AF-A0A3X9UGV0-F1
#
_cell.length_a   1.000
_cell.length_b   1.000
_cell.length_c   1.000
_cell.angle_alpha   90.00
_cell.angle_beta   90.00
_cell.angle_gamma   90.00
#
_symmetry.space_group_name_H-M   'P 1'
#
loop_
_entity.id
_entity.type
_entity.pdbx_description
1 polymer ?
#
loop_
_entity_poly.entity_id
_entity_poly.type
_entity_poly.pdbx_seq_one_letter_code
_entity_poly.pdbx_strand_id
1 'polypeptide(L)' 'MSEEAEERLMRHFLLTHLCGISHRIWCSFLIICTDAAWLSQYTLRYRYVTGSGLRPDTR' A
#
# COMPACT_ATOMS: atom_id res chain seq x y z
N MET A 1 -8.45 -39.27 12.51
CA MET A 1 -7.74 -38.15 11.87
C MET A 1 -6.26 -38.37 12.15
N SER A 2 -5.38 -38.31 11.14
CA SER A 2 -3.93 -38.46 11.35
C SER A 2 -3.34 -37.12 11.78
N GLU A 3 -2.40 -37.12 12.71
CA GLU A 3 -1.69 -35.93 13.20
C GLU A 3 -1.09 -35.11 12.04
N GLU A 4 -0.59 -35.79 11.01
CA GLU A 4 -0.05 -35.17 9.80
C GLU A 4 -1.11 -34.36 9.02
N ALA A 5 -2.36 -34.82 9.02
CA ALA A 5 -3.45 -34.13 8.34
C ALA A 5 -3.84 -32.83 9.06
N GLU A 6 -3.83 -32.84 10.39
CA GLU A 6 -4.11 -31.66 11.23
C GLU A 6 -2.99 -30.62 11.10
N GLU A 7 -1.73 -31.05 11.10
CA GLU A 7 -0.59 -30.15 10.92
C GLU A 7 -0.59 -29.49 9.53
N ARG A 8 -0.93 -30.24 8.47
CA ARG A 8 -1.10 -29.68 7.11
C ARG A 8 -2.22 -28.66 7.06
N LEU A 9 -3.35 -28.92 7.73
CA LEU A 9 -4.48 -28.00 7.79
C LEU A 9 -4.10 -26.71 8.55
N MET A 10 -3.39 -26.84 9.67
CA MET A 10 -2.93 -25.69 10.45
C MET A 10 -1.93 -24.82 9.69
N ARG A 11 -0.98 -25.45 8.97
CA ARG A 11 -0.08 -24.71 8.07
C ARG A 11 -0.84 -23.98 6.97
N HIS A 12 -1.82 -24.63 6.36
CA HIS A 12 -2.61 -24.01 5.30
C HIS A 12 -3.43 -22.82 5.82
N PHE A 13 -4.00 -22.95 7.01
CA PHE A 13 -4.70 -21.87 7.71
C PHE A 13 -3.77 -20.69 8.00
N LEU A 14 -2.59 -20.96 8.56
CA LEU A 14 -1.59 -19.93 8.85
C LEU A 14 -1.14 -19.19 7.58
N LEU A 15 -0.82 -19.92 6.51
CA LEU A 15 -0.42 -19.33 5.24
C LEU A 15 -1.52 -18.47 4.63
N THR A 16 -2.77 -18.92 4.67
CA THR A 16 -3.92 -18.16 4.17
C THR A 16 -4.09 -16.86 4.95
N HIS A 17 -3.99 -16.92 6.28
CA HIS A 17 -4.07 -15.73 7.13
C HIS A 17 -2.92 -14.75 6.88
N LEU A 18 -1.69 -15.24 6.82
CA LEU A 18 -0.52 -14.41 6.53
C LEU A 18 -0.63 -13.77 5.15
N CYS A 19 -1.05 -14.52 4.13
CA CYS A 19 -1.29 -14.00 2.79
C CYS A 19 -2.32 -12.86 2.81
N GLY A 20 -3.44 -13.02 3.53
CA GLY A 20 -4.44 -11.97 3.67
C GLY A 20 -3.89 -10.69 4.34
N ILE A 21 -3.09 -10.82 5.39
CA ILE A 21 -2.45 -9.68 6.07
C ILE A 21 -1.44 -8.99 5.14
N SER A 22 -0.54 -9.76 4.52
CA SER A 22 0.45 -9.24 3.58
C SER A 22 -0.19 -8.55 2.39
N HIS A 23 -1.26 -9.12 1.83
CA HIS A 23 -2.01 -8.51 0.74
C HIS A 23 -2.62 -7.17 1.16
N ARG A 24 -3.22 -7.09 2.35
CA ARG A 24 -3.79 -5.84 2.86
C ARG A 24 -2.72 -4.76 3.05
N ILE A 25 -1.57 -5.11 3.63
CA ILE A 25 -0.44 -4.19 3.80
C ILE A 25 0.07 -3.71 2.43
N TRP A 26 0.22 -4.64 1.49
CA TRP A 26 0.65 -4.33 0.13
C TRP A 26 -0.31 -3.35 -0.57
N CYS A 27 -1.62 -3.58 -0.50
CA CYS A 27 -2.62 -2.66 -1.05
C CYS A 27 -2.52 -1.26 -0.42
N SER A 28 -2.44 -1.17 0.91
CA SER A 28 -2.29 0.12 1.60
C SER A 28 -1.01 0.85 1.18
N PHE A 29 0.09 0.11 1.06
CA PHE A 29 1.36 0.67 0.60
C PHE A 29 1.26 1.21 -0.83
N LEU A 30 0.65 0.45 -1.75
CA LEU A 30 0.42 0.91 -3.12
C LEU A 30 -0.43 2.18 -3.20
N ILE A 31 -1.46 2.31 -2.36
CA ILE A 31 -2.28 3.53 -2.30
C ILE A 31 -1.41 4.72 -1.86
N ILE A 32 -0.66 4.58 -0.76
CA ILE A 32 0.22 5.65 -0.26
C ILE A 32 1.24 6.06 -1.33
N CYS A 33 1.87 5.09 -2.00
CA CYS A 33 2.82 5.37 -3.07
C CYS A 33 2.17 6.11 -4.25
N THR A 34 0.95 5.73 -4.63
CA THR A 34 0.20 6.37 -5.71
C THR A 34 -0.16 7.80 -5.34
N ASP A 35 -0.65 8.04 -4.13
CA ASP A 35 -0.98 9.38 -3.62
C ASP A 35 0.26 10.26 -3.52
N ALA A 36 1.37 9.72 -3.02
CA ALA A 36 2.65 10.44 -2.95
C ALA A 36 3.17 10.80 -4.35
N ALA A 37 3.07 9.88 -5.32
CA ALA A 37 3.44 10.14 -6.70
C ALA A 37 2.55 11.23 -7.33
N TRP A 38 1.24 11.17 -7.09
CA TRP A 38 0.30 12.20 -7.56
C TRP A 38 0.61 13.57 -6.96
N LEU A 39 0.82 13.64 -5.64
CA LEU A 39 1.20 14.88 -4.95
C LEU A 39 2.54 15.44 -5.45
N SER A 40 3.52 14.57 -5.72
CA SER A 40 4.81 14.97 -6.29
C SER A 40 4.63 15.61 -7.66
N GLN A 41 3.89 14.96 -8.56
CA GLN A 41 3.60 15.49 -9.90
C GLN A 41 2.79 16.79 -9.83
N TYR A 42 1.78 16.86 -8.96
CA TYR A 42 1.00 18.06 -8.73
C TYR A 42 1.88 19.22 -8.25
N THR A 43 2.77 18.97 -7.28
CA THR A 43 3.69 19.97 -6.74
C THR A 43 4.67 20.46 -7.80
N LEU A 44 5.23 19.56 -8.61
CA LEU A 44 6.13 19.93 -9.71
C LEU A 44 5.41 20.78 -10.77
N ARG A 45 4.19 20.38 -11.16
CA ARG A 45 3.37 21.13 -12.12
C ARG A 45 3.03 22.52 -11.57
N TYR A 46 2.65 22.61 -10.30
CA TYR A 46 2.36 23.88 -9.65
C TYR A 46 3.58 24.81 -9.64
N ARG A 47 4.75 24.30 -9.26
CA ARG A 47 6.01 25.05 -9.30
C ARG A 47 6.33 25.56 -10.69
N TYR A 48 6.17 24.72 -11.71
CA TYR A 48 6.43 25.10 -13.09
C TYR A 48 5.49 26.23 -13.55
N VAL A 49 4.19 26.10 -13.28
CA VAL A 49 3.17 27.07 -13.73
C VAL A 49 3.27 28.40 -12.98
N THR A 50 3.54 28.36 -11.68
CA THR A 50 3.49 29.56 -10.83
C THR A 50 4.85 30.18 -10.53
N GLY A 51 5.94 29.44 -10.78
CA GLY A 51 7.28 29.80 -10.30
C GLY A 51 7.45 29.74 -8.78
N SER A 52 6.39 29.40 -8.03
CA SER A 52 6.38 29.40 -6.57
C SER A 52 6.82 28.05 -6.03
N GLY A 53 7.86 28.05 -5.19
CA GLY A 53 8.32 26.86 -4.46
C GLY A 53 7.42 26.45 -3.28
N LEU A 54 6.47 27.32 -2.91
CA LEU A 54 5.55 27.11 -1.78
C LEU A 54 4.54 26.01 -2.09
N ARG A 55 4.11 25.30 -1.05
CA ARG A 55 3.09 24.26 -1.18
C ARG A 55 1.76 24.91 -1.63
N PRO A 56 1.10 24.40 -2.69
CA PRO A 56 -0.19 24.90 -3.14
C PRO A 56 -1.23 24.82 -2.02
N ASP A 57 -2.02 25.88 -1.86
CA ASP A 57 -3.17 25.87 -0.94
C ASP A 57 -4.25 24.94 -1.52
N THR A 58 -4.56 23.87 -0.80
CA THR A 58 -5.62 22.92 -1.17
C THR A 58 -6.82 23.21 -0.28
N ARG A 59 -7.61 24.21 -0.66
CA ARG A 59 -8.84 24.61 0.03
C ARG A 59 -10.02 23.68 -0.31
#